data_AF-A0A3D1VQA8-F1
#
_entry.id   AF-A0A3D1VQA8-F1
#
_cell.length_a   1.000
_cell.length_b   1.000
_cell.length_c   1.000
_cell.angle_alpha   90.00
_cell.angle_beta   90.00
_cell.angle_gamma   90.00
#
_symmetry.space_group_name_H-M   'P 1'
#
loop_
_entity.id
_entity.type
_entity.pdbx_description
1 polymer ?
#
loop_
_entity_poly.entity_id
_entity_poly.type
_entity_poly.pdbx_seq_one_letter_code
_entity_poly.pdbx_strand_id
1 'polypeptide(L)'
;GTSGGNTTDMIESLSLMEKGLINPAAMITHIGGLDAAKDATLNLPTIKGGKKLIYTHIEMPLTAIEDFAEAGKTDPRFAALDKICRKNNNLWSAEAEAYLLSNF
;
A
#
# COMPACT_ATOMS: atom_id res chain seq x y z
N GLY A 1 -14.28 -5.99 18.22
CA GLY A 1 -13.93 -7.35 17.79
C GLY A 1 -12.45 -7.38 17.53
N THR A 2 -11.72 -8.26 18.20
CA THR A 2 -10.27 -8.41 18.02
C THR A 2 -10.04 -9.12 16.69
N SER A 3 -9.40 -8.45 15.73
CA SER A 3 -8.95 -9.14 14.53
C SER A 3 -7.84 -10.11 14.92
N GLY A 4 -8.19 -11.39 15.04
CA GLY A 4 -7.35 -12.49 14.56
C GLY A 4 -5.99 -12.66 15.23
N GLY A 5 -5.95 -12.79 16.56
CA GLY A 5 -4.70 -12.91 17.32
C GLY A 5 -4.32 -14.34 17.70
N ASN A 6 -4.93 -15.38 17.13
CA ASN A 6 -4.53 -16.76 17.40
C ASN A 6 -3.97 -17.43 16.13
N THR A 7 -3.16 -18.48 16.32
CA THR A 7 -2.51 -19.22 15.24
C THR A 7 -3.50 -19.76 14.20
N THR A 8 -4.71 -20.10 14.63
CA THR A 8 -5.77 -20.63 13.77
C THR A 8 -6.25 -19.58 12.77
N ASP A 9 -6.47 -18.34 13.21
CA ASP A 9 -6.91 -17.23 12.35
C ASP A 9 -5.86 -16.91 11.27
N MET A 10 -4.58 -17.06 11.61
CA MET A 10 -3.47 -16.88 10.67
C MET A 10 -3.41 -18.01 9.63
N ILE A 11 -3.57 -19.27 10.04
CA ILE A 11 -3.60 -20.44 9.14
C ILE A 11 -4.79 -20.34 8.19
N GLU A 12 -5.96 -19.96 8.68
CA GLU A 12 -7.15 -19.77 7.86
C GLU A 12 -6.95 -18.63 6.84
N SER A 13 -6.41 -17.50 7.29
CA SER A 13 -6.08 -16.37 6.41
C SER A 13 -5.10 -16.77 5.31
N LEU A 14 -4.04 -17.53 5.64
CA LEU A 14 -3.09 -18.08 4.67
C LEU A 14 -3.77 -19.03 3.68
N SER A 15 -4.63 -19.94 4.14
CA SER A 15 -5.35 -20.86 3.25
C SER A 15 -6.28 -20.13 2.28
N LEU A 16 -6.93 -19.06 2.74
CA LEU A 16 -7.79 -18.23 1.90
C LEU A 16 -6.97 -17.40 0.89
N MET A 17 -5.76 -16.97 1.27
CA MET A 17 -4.81 -16.32 0.36
C MET A 17 -4.28 -17.29 -0.72
N GLU A 18 -3.90 -18.51 -0.34
CA GLU A 18 -3.45 -19.55 -1.28
C GLU A 18 -4.52 -19.91 -2.31
N LYS A 19 -5.79 -19.93 -1.88
CA LYS A 19 -6.94 -20.17 -2.76
C LYS A 19 -7.33 -18.95 -3.61
N GLY A 20 -6.64 -17.82 -3.46
CA GLY A 20 -6.95 -16.56 -4.15
C GLY A 20 -8.27 -15.91 -3.71
N LEU A 21 -8.88 -16.39 -2.62
CA LEU A 21 -10.16 -15.91 -2.10
C LEU A 21 -10.00 -14.58 -1.34
N ILE A 22 -8.82 -14.35 -0.77
CA ILE A 22 -8.45 -13.08 -0.14
C ILE A 22 -7.12 -12.63 -0.73
N ASN A 23 -7.10 -11.48 -1.39
CA ASN A 23 -5.86 -10.85 -1.81
C ASN A 23 -5.51 -9.69 -0.85
N PRO A 24 -4.52 -9.82 0.04
CA PRO A 24 -4.14 -8.75 0.95
C PRO A 24 -3.64 -7.50 0.24
N ALA A 25 -3.16 -7.61 -1.01
CA ALA A 25 -2.83 -6.45 -1.84
C ALA A 25 -4.06 -5.58 -2.16
N ALA A 26 -5.26 -6.17 -2.23
CA ALA A 26 -6.51 -5.42 -2.40
C ALA A 26 -6.86 -4.55 -1.18
N MET A 27 -6.26 -4.82 -0.02
CA MET A 27 -6.43 -3.98 1.16
C MET A 27 -5.42 -2.84 1.23
N ILE A 28 -4.30 -2.88 0.49
CA ILE A 28 -3.32 -1.79 0.49
C ILE A 28 -3.87 -0.66 -0.38
N THR A 29 -4.10 0.50 0.22
CA THR A 29 -4.67 1.64 -0.52
C THR A 29 -3.76 2.86 -0.54
N HIS A 30 -2.82 2.97 0.40
CA HIS A 30 -1.88 4.09 0.49
C HIS A 30 -0.45 3.60 0.72
N ILE A 31 0.49 4.32 0.15
CA ILE A 31 1.93 4.08 0.24
C ILE A 31 2.60 5.37 0.73
N GLY A 32 3.52 5.26 1.67
CA GLY A 32 4.28 6.40 2.18
C GLY A 32 5.63 6.01 2.77
N GLY A 33 6.44 7.03 3.04
CA GLY A 33 7.72 6.94 3.72
C GLY A 33 7.61 7.09 5.23
N LEU A 34 8.74 7.00 5.93
CA LEU A 34 8.80 7.13 7.38
C LEU A 34 8.34 8.52 7.85
N ASP A 35 8.62 9.55 7.05
CA ASP A 35 8.20 10.93 7.25
C ASP A 35 6.68 11.08 7.34
N ALA A 36 5.93 10.24 6.62
CA ALA A 36 4.48 10.25 6.64
C ALA A 36 3.85 9.46 7.82
N ALA A 37 4.64 8.67 8.55
CA ALA A 37 4.11 7.75 9.58
C ALA A 37 3.42 8.50 10.74
N LYS A 38 4.00 9.62 11.18
CA LYS A 38 3.45 10.46 12.27
C LYS A 38 2.07 10.99 11.89
N ASP A 39 1.96 11.64 10.74
CA ASP A 39 0.72 12.29 10.31
C ASP A 39 -0.34 11.26 9.92
N ALA A 40 0.07 10.12 9.33
CA ALA A 40 -0.81 8.99 9.08
C ALA A 40 -1.43 8.44 10.37
N THR A 41 -0.64 8.34 11.44
CA THR A 41 -1.10 7.85 12.75
C THR A 41 -2.03 8.86 13.42
N LEU A 42 -1.67 10.14 13.42
CA LEU A 42 -2.46 11.20 14.05
C LEU A 42 -3.84 11.35 13.40
N ASN A 43 -3.90 11.18 12.08
CA ASN A 43 -5.10 11.39 11.28
C ASN A 43 -5.78 10.08 10.82
N LEU A 44 -5.39 8.93 11.40
CA LEU A 44 -5.89 7.62 10.96
C LEU A 44 -7.43 7.53 10.86
N PRO A 45 -8.24 8.11 11.78
CA PRO A 45 -9.69 8.06 11.67
C PRO A 45 -10.27 8.84 10.48
N THR A 46 -9.54 9.82 9.94
CA THR A 46 -10.00 10.68 8.84
C THR A 46 -9.46 10.23 7.48
N ILE A 47 -8.32 9.54 7.45
CA ILE A 47 -7.73 8.99 6.23
C ILE A 47 -8.49 7.73 5.80
N LYS A 48 -9.26 7.86 4.72
CA LYS A 48 -10.05 6.77 4.13
C LYS A 48 -9.16 5.64 3.55
N GLY A 49 -9.78 4.53 3.15
CA GLY A 49 -9.09 3.37 2.59
C GLY A 49 -8.59 2.37 3.64
N GLY A 50 -8.13 1.21 3.17
CA GLY A 50 -7.76 0.07 4.02
C GLY A 50 -6.42 0.25 4.74
N LYS A 51 -5.40 -0.43 4.25
CA LYS A 51 -4.04 -0.48 4.81
C LYS A 51 -3.15 0.61 4.22
N LYS A 52 -2.41 1.26 5.11
CA LYS A 52 -1.39 2.27 4.81
C LYS A 52 -0.02 1.58 4.97
N LEU A 53 0.70 1.38 3.88
CA LEU A 53 2.02 0.76 3.89
C LEU A 53 3.10 1.84 4.03
N ILE A 54 3.96 1.69 5.04
CA ILE A 54 5.03 2.65 5.36
C ILE A 54 6.38 1.99 5.13
N TYR A 55 7.21 2.59 4.28
CA TYR A 55 8.61 2.18 4.07
C TYR A 55 9.53 3.02 4.95
N THR A 56 10.23 2.35 5.87
CA THR A 56 10.97 3.02 6.95
C THR A 56 12.23 3.75 6.52
N HIS A 57 12.72 3.51 5.31
CA HIS A 57 13.95 4.08 4.77
C HIS A 57 13.69 5.00 3.57
N ILE A 58 12.42 5.36 3.36
CA ILE A 58 11.96 6.15 2.22
C ILE A 58 11.36 7.45 2.76
N GLU A 59 11.58 8.55 2.04
CA GLU A 59 10.89 9.82 2.22
C GLU A 59 9.86 10.02 1.11
N MET A 60 8.58 9.92 1.47
CA MET A 60 7.48 9.95 0.50
C MET A 60 6.18 10.32 1.22
N PRO A 61 5.41 11.30 0.71
CA PRO A 61 4.11 11.62 1.30
C PRO A 61 3.18 10.41 1.23
N LEU A 62 2.34 10.22 2.25
CA LEU A 62 1.32 9.18 2.23
C LEU A 62 0.36 9.46 1.08
N THR A 63 0.43 8.65 0.04
CA THR A 63 -0.29 8.87 -1.22
C THR A 63 -1.16 7.67 -1.53
N ALA A 64 -2.42 7.90 -1.89
CA ALA A 64 -3.30 6.82 -2.31
C ALA A 64 -2.85 6.28 -3.68
N ILE A 65 -2.98 4.97 -3.91
CA ILE A 65 -2.61 4.37 -5.20
C ILE A 65 -3.43 5.00 -6.35
N GLU A 66 -4.69 5.36 -6.09
CA GLU A 66 -5.57 6.04 -7.06
C GLU A 66 -5.09 7.46 -7.41
N ASP A 67 -4.32 8.10 -6.52
CA ASP A 67 -3.82 9.47 -6.70
C ASP A 67 -2.42 9.50 -7.36
N PHE A 68 -1.80 8.36 -7.63
CA PHE A 68 -0.47 8.31 -8.28
C PHE A 68 -0.45 8.98 -9.66
N ALA A 69 -1.54 8.91 -10.42
CA ALA A 69 -1.63 9.62 -11.70
C ALA A 69 -1.60 11.15 -11.52
N GLU A 70 -2.22 11.66 -10.46
CA GLU A 70 -2.23 13.10 -10.16
C GLU A 70 -0.87 13.56 -9.65
N ALA A 71 -0.29 12.84 -8.67
CA ALA A 71 1.06 13.09 -8.18
C ALA A 71 2.11 12.95 -9.30
N GLY A 72 1.86 12.06 -10.27
CA GLY A 72 2.68 11.85 -11.46
C GLY A 72 2.81 13.06 -12.37
N LYS A 73 1.91 14.05 -12.27
CA LYS A 73 2.00 15.30 -13.04
C LYS A 73 3.13 16.20 -12.55
N THR A 74 3.52 16.09 -11.28
CA THR A 74 4.56 16.90 -10.65
C THR A 74 5.83 16.12 -10.37
N ASP A 75 5.72 14.81 -10.10
CA ASP A 75 6.86 13.92 -9.86
C ASP A 75 6.77 12.66 -10.74
N PRO A 76 7.70 12.47 -11.71
CA PRO A 76 7.65 11.36 -12.65
C PRO A 76 7.78 9.98 -11.99
N ARG A 77 8.29 9.90 -10.75
CA ARG A 77 8.37 8.63 -10.01
C ARG A 77 6.99 8.07 -9.70
N PHE A 78 6.02 8.95 -9.39
CA PHE A 78 4.62 8.57 -9.19
C PHE A 78 3.95 8.15 -10.50
N ALA A 79 4.28 8.79 -11.62
CA ALA A 79 3.75 8.39 -12.93
C ALA A 79 4.18 6.96 -13.31
N ALA A 80 5.41 6.58 -12.99
CA ALA A 80 5.88 5.21 -13.16
C ALA A 80 5.15 4.23 -12.23
N LEU A 81 4.94 4.59 -10.96
CA LEU A 81 4.15 3.78 -10.02
C LEU A 81 2.71 3.59 -10.48
N ASP A 82 2.03 4.65 -10.97
CA ASP A 82 0.67 4.55 -11.54
C ASP A 82 0.64 3.54 -12.70
N LYS A 83 1.61 3.62 -13.63
CA LYS A 83 1.69 2.68 -14.75
C LYS A 83 1.85 1.23 -14.29
N ILE A 84 2.69 0.97 -13.28
CA ILE A 84 2.89 -0.37 -12.72
C ILE A 84 1.60 -0.85 -12.02
N CYS A 85 0.98 -0.01 -11.20
CA CYS A 85 -0.25 -0.36 -10.48
C CYS A 85 -1.41 -0.63 -11.44
N ARG A 86 -1.60 0.18 -12.50
CA ARG A 86 -2.65 -0.04 -13.51
C ARG A 86 -2.53 -1.37 -14.24
N LYS A 87 -1.32 -1.83 -14.54
CA LYS A 87 -1.09 -3.16 -15.12
C LYS A 87 -1.50 -4.29 -14.18
N ASN A 88 -1.50 -4.03 -12.87
CA ASN A 88 -1.79 -4.97 -11.80
C ASN A 88 -3.17 -4.71 -11.16
N ASN A 89 -4.16 -4.28 -11.94
CA ASN A 89 -5.53 -4.00 -11.48
C ASN A 89 -5.61 -2.92 -10.37
N ASN A 90 -4.74 -1.90 -10.44
CA ASN A 90 -4.58 -0.86 -9.41
C ASN A 90 -4.20 -1.40 -8.02
N LEU A 91 -3.59 -2.58 -7.95
CA LEU A 91 -3.12 -3.18 -6.71
C LEU A 91 -1.63 -2.94 -6.51
N TRP A 92 -1.22 -2.83 -5.24
CA TRP A 92 0.20 -2.83 -4.89
C TRP A 92 0.81 -4.20 -5.20
N SER A 93 1.96 -4.22 -5.88
CA SER A 93 2.61 -5.43 -6.38
C SER A 93 4.10 -5.44 -6.07
N ALA A 94 4.75 -6.60 -6.21
CA ALA A 94 6.20 -6.73 -6.04
C ALA A 94 6.99 -5.85 -7.03
N GLU A 95 6.47 -5.65 -8.24
CA GLU A 95 7.08 -4.73 -9.24
C GLU A 95 7.02 -3.27 -8.74
N ALA A 96 5.89 -2.86 -8.15
CA ALA A 96 5.72 -1.51 -7.61
C ALA A 96 6.65 -1.27 -6.40
N GLU A 97 6.78 -2.25 -5.51
CA GLU A 97 7.70 -2.20 -4.38
C GLU A 97 9.16 -2.13 -4.83
N ALA A 98 9.59 -3.00 -5.74
CA ALA A 98 10.96 -2.98 -6.24
C ALA A 98 11.31 -1.65 -6.93
N TYR A 99 10.35 -1.08 -7.68
CA TYR A 99 10.51 0.24 -8.26
C TYR A 99 10.64 1.33 -7.19
N LEU A 100 9.75 1.34 -6.19
CA LEU A 100 9.78 2.32 -5.11
C LEU A 100 11.13 2.32 -4.39
N LEU A 101 11.62 1.15 -3.98
CA LEU A 101 12.89 0.98 -3.27
C LEU A 101 14.13 1.45 -4.07
N SER A 102 14.00 1.55 -5.40
CA SER A 102 15.11 1.95 -6.27
C SER A 102 15.06 3.43 -6.68
N ASN A 103 13.97 4.14 -6.42
CA ASN A 103 13.72 5.47 -6.99
C ASN A 103 13.26 6.53 -5.97
N PHE A 104 12.88 6.12 -4.76
CA PHE A 104 12.57 7.01 -3.65
C PHE A 104 13.64 6.93 -2.57
#